data_AF-A0AAU1HJA7-F1
#
_entry.id   AF-A0AAU1HJA7-F1
#
_cell.length_a   1.000
_cell.length_b   1.000
_cell.length_c   1.000
_cell.angle_alpha   90.00
_cell.angle_beta   90.00
_cell.angle_gamma   90.00
#
_symmetry.space_group_name_H-M   'P 1'
#
loop_
_entity.id
_entity.type
_entity.pdbx_description
1 polymer ?
#
loop_
_entity_poly.entity_id
_entity_poly.type
_entity_poly.pdbx_seq_one_letter_code
_entity_poly.pdbx_strand_id
1 'polypeptide(L)'
;MEIGAWAGYPLRGPGGEVLGSFCVIDDAPRTWSASDLTTLATLARSVSAEIHLRQSLAASQKAHRVSADLAHTLQQGMLPPALRPVPGLETAAAYLPASQSAGEHVEVGGDFYDLFRTRGAHFGAVLGDVCGKGVEAAQVTAMARYTVRADADAHASPAGLLRRLNTAMREQKAERFLTAVYTTFRLTPAGLAGRLALAGHPPALVRRADGRVVQLGTPGSLLGVLDELSLTDVRFRLAPGDLLLLYTDGACEARPPRVAGPAQPMFDDADLARTLAGTHGLDAGATVDRLTAALAAHHGGWASDDTAFLALRVPARP
;
A
#
# COMPACT_ATOMS: atom_id res chain seq x y z
N MET A 1 -43.99 -40.40 -28.12
CA MET A 1 -44.64 -40.30 -26.79
C MET A 1 -45.95 -39.59 -27.03
N GLU A 2 -47.07 -40.30 -26.96
CA GLU A 2 -48.39 -39.65 -27.00
C GLU A 2 -48.65 -39.02 -25.64
N ILE A 3 -49.11 -37.77 -25.62
CA ILE A 3 -49.45 -37.03 -24.40
C ILE A 3 -50.95 -37.26 -24.15
N GLY A 4 -51.28 -38.12 -23.19
CA GLY A 4 -52.65 -38.40 -22.78
C GLY A 4 -53.20 -37.34 -21.82
N ALA A 5 -52.35 -36.77 -20.97
CA ALA A 5 -52.69 -35.66 -20.08
C ALA A 5 -51.48 -34.79 -19.71
N TRP A 6 -51.74 -33.52 -19.39
CA TRP A 6 -50.71 -32.55 -18.99
C TRP A 6 -51.21 -31.60 -17.90
N ALA A 7 -50.35 -31.27 -16.94
CA ALA A 7 -50.54 -30.16 -16.02
C ALA A 7 -49.22 -29.41 -15.86
N GLY A 8 -49.30 -28.08 -15.86
CA GLY A 8 -48.14 -27.19 -15.74
C GLY A 8 -48.36 -26.11 -14.70
N TYR A 9 -47.27 -25.69 -14.07
CA TYR A 9 -47.24 -24.53 -13.18
C TYR A 9 -46.05 -23.64 -13.55
N PRO A 10 -46.23 -22.31 -13.66
CA PRO A 10 -45.16 -21.42 -14.09
C PRO A 10 -44.00 -21.40 -13.09
N LEU A 11 -42.78 -21.53 -13.61
CA LEU A 11 -41.56 -21.21 -12.89
C LEU A 11 -41.28 -19.72 -13.04
N ARG A 12 -41.11 -19.04 -11.91
CA ARG A 12 -40.93 -17.58 -11.89
C ARG A 12 -39.53 -17.20 -11.45
N GLY A 13 -39.01 -16.16 -12.07
CA GLY A 13 -37.76 -15.52 -11.69
C GLY A 13 -37.96 -14.44 -10.61
N PRO A 14 -36.86 -13.80 -10.19
CA PRO A 14 -36.85 -12.84 -9.09
C PRO A 14 -37.74 -11.61 -9.31
N GLY A 15 -37.90 -11.16 -10.57
CA GLY A 15 -38.75 -10.03 -10.96
C GLY A 15 -40.21 -10.41 -11.22
N GLY A 16 -40.58 -11.67 -10.96
CA GLY A 16 -41.92 -12.21 -11.22
C GLY A 16 -42.15 -12.68 -12.66
N GLU A 17 -41.16 -12.51 -13.53
CA GLU A 17 -41.16 -12.99 -14.91
C GLU A 17 -41.26 -14.51 -14.97
N VAL A 18 -41.95 -15.04 -15.98
CA VAL A 18 -42.06 -16.49 -16.18
C VAL A 18 -40.82 -16.97 -16.92
N LEU A 19 -40.00 -17.78 -16.25
CA LEU A 19 -38.79 -18.38 -16.82
C LEU A 19 -39.09 -19.67 -17.60
N GLY A 20 -40.21 -20.31 -17.28
CA GLY A 20 -40.64 -21.56 -17.91
C GLY A 20 -41.83 -22.17 -17.18
N SER A 21 -42.08 -23.46 -17.40
CA SER A 21 -43.16 -24.20 -16.74
C SER A 21 -42.61 -25.51 -16.17
N PHE A 22 -42.98 -25.82 -14.94
CA PHE A 22 -42.79 -27.12 -14.33
C PHE A 22 -44.01 -27.98 -14.64
N CYS A 23 -43.80 -29.09 -15.33
CA CYS A 23 -44.87 -29.87 -15.94
C CYS A 23 -44.81 -31.33 -15.51
N VAL A 24 -45.99 -31.94 -15.38
CA VAL A 24 -46.13 -33.40 -15.32
C VAL A 24 -46.94 -33.84 -16.53
N ILE A 25 -46.48 -34.90 -17.18
CA ILE A 25 -47.07 -35.49 -18.39
C ILE A 25 -47.42 -36.94 -18.07
N ASP A 26 -48.54 -37.40 -18.61
CA ASP A 26 -48.99 -38.79 -18.56
C ASP A 26 -49.30 -39.26 -19.98
N ASP A 27 -49.13 -40.56 -20.25
CA ASP A 27 -49.39 -41.16 -21.56
C ASP A 27 -50.86 -41.58 -21.71
N ALA A 28 -51.56 -41.80 -20.61
CA ALA A 28 -53.01 -42.08 -20.58
C ALA A 28 -53.86 -40.82 -20.24
N PRO A 29 -55.09 -40.71 -20.79
CA PRO A 29 -56.02 -39.67 -20.38
C PRO A 29 -56.38 -39.77 -18.89
N ARG A 30 -56.20 -38.68 -18.14
CA ARG A 30 -56.54 -38.56 -16.71
C ARG A 30 -57.02 -37.16 -16.38
N THR A 31 -57.80 -37.05 -15.30
CA THR A 31 -58.14 -35.77 -14.67
C THR A 31 -57.21 -35.51 -13.48
N TRP A 32 -56.79 -34.27 -13.30
CA TRP A 32 -55.93 -33.86 -12.17
C TRP A 32 -56.80 -33.44 -10.99
N SER A 33 -56.58 -34.03 -9.83
CA SER A 33 -57.27 -33.63 -8.61
C SER A 33 -56.75 -32.29 -8.08
N ALA A 34 -57.51 -31.63 -7.22
CA ALA A 34 -57.05 -30.42 -6.52
C ALA A 34 -55.77 -30.67 -5.70
N SER A 35 -55.62 -31.89 -5.16
CA SER A 35 -54.42 -32.31 -4.43
C SER A 35 -53.19 -32.42 -5.35
N ASP A 36 -53.36 -32.98 -6.55
CA ASP A 36 -52.29 -33.10 -7.55
C ASP A 36 -51.79 -31.72 -7.99
N LEU A 37 -52.72 -30.81 -8.28
CA LEU A 37 -52.39 -29.43 -8.67
C LEU A 37 -51.72 -28.65 -7.53
N THR A 38 -52.13 -28.88 -6.29
CA THR A 38 -51.50 -28.27 -5.10
C THR A 38 -50.07 -28.79 -4.90
N THR A 39 -49.84 -30.09 -5.13
CA THR A 39 -48.52 -30.71 -5.07
C THR A 39 -47.62 -30.17 -6.18
N LEU A 40 -48.12 -30.12 -7.42
CA LEU A 40 -47.43 -29.53 -8.57
C LEU A 40 -47.02 -28.08 -8.30
N ALA A 41 -47.94 -27.26 -7.79
CA ALA A 41 -47.69 -25.87 -7.43
C ALA A 41 -46.65 -25.74 -6.30
N THR A 42 -46.61 -26.67 -5.35
CA THR A 42 -45.62 -26.67 -4.26
C THR A 42 -44.22 -27.01 -4.78
N LEU A 43 -44.11 -28.03 -5.63
CA LEU A 43 -42.85 -28.39 -6.27
C LEU A 43 -42.34 -27.27 -7.20
N ALA A 44 -43.22 -26.70 -8.02
CA ALA A 44 -42.86 -25.60 -8.92
C ALA A 44 -42.40 -24.34 -8.14
N ARG A 45 -43.03 -24.04 -7.00
CA ARG A 45 -42.56 -22.95 -6.11
C ARG A 45 -41.21 -23.27 -5.49
N SER A 46 -40.95 -24.51 -5.07
CA SER A 46 -39.65 -24.93 -4.56
C SER A 46 -38.55 -24.80 -5.62
N VAL A 47 -38.82 -25.24 -6.86
CA VAL A 47 -37.88 -25.06 -7.99
C VAL A 47 -37.65 -23.59 -8.30
N SER A 48 -38.71 -22.77 -8.30
CA SER A 48 -38.59 -21.31 -8.52
C SER A 48 -37.72 -20.64 -7.44
N ALA A 49 -37.89 -21.03 -6.18
CA ALA A 49 -37.09 -20.53 -5.06
C ALA A 49 -35.61 -20.91 -5.21
N GLU A 50 -35.31 -22.14 -5.63
CA GLU A 50 -33.94 -22.59 -5.88
C GLU A 50 -33.28 -21.84 -7.05
N ILE A 51 -34.02 -21.61 -8.14
CA ILE A 51 -33.53 -20.81 -9.27
C ILE A 51 -33.20 -19.39 -8.81
N HIS A 52 -34.09 -18.75 -8.04
CA HIS A 52 -33.87 -17.42 -7.48
C HIS A 52 -32.62 -17.40 -6.59
N LEU A 53 -32.47 -18.35 -5.67
CA LEU A 53 -31.30 -18.43 -4.79
C LEU A 53 -29.99 -18.49 -5.58
N ARG A 54 -29.91 -19.38 -6.59
CA ARG A 54 -28.72 -19.53 -7.43
C ARG A 54 -28.40 -18.28 -8.24
N GLN A 55 -29.42 -17.62 -8.80
CA GLN A 55 -29.24 -16.38 -9.55
C GLN A 55 -28.75 -15.24 -8.65
N SER A 56 -29.32 -15.11 -7.46
CA SER A 56 -28.91 -14.11 -6.47
C SER A 56 -27.46 -14.33 -6.00
N LEU A 57 -27.09 -15.58 -5.72
CA LEU A 57 -25.72 -15.94 -5.37
C LEU A 57 -24.73 -15.64 -6.50
N ALA A 58 -25.06 -16.01 -7.74
CA ALA A 58 -24.22 -15.72 -8.90
C ALA A 58 -24.06 -14.21 -9.14
N ALA A 59 -25.14 -13.44 -8.99
CA ALA A 59 -25.10 -11.99 -9.10
C ALA A 59 -24.23 -11.35 -8.00
N SER A 60 -24.40 -11.80 -6.75
CA SER A 60 -23.59 -11.36 -5.61
C SER A 60 -22.11 -11.67 -5.81
N GLN A 61 -21.77 -12.89 -6.24
CA GLN A 61 -20.39 -13.29 -6.54
C GLN A 61 -19.79 -12.44 -7.66
N LYS A 62 -20.55 -12.18 -8.73
CA LYS A 62 -20.10 -11.33 -9.84
C LYS A 62 -19.87 -9.89 -9.38
N ALA A 63 -20.79 -9.31 -8.61
CA ALA A 63 -20.65 -7.97 -8.06
C ALA A 63 -19.43 -7.87 -7.13
N HIS A 64 -19.22 -8.88 -6.28
CA HIS A 64 -18.06 -8.93 -5.39
C HIS A 64 -16.75 -9.00 -6.17
N ARG A 65 -16.66 -9.82 -7.23
CA ARG A 65 -15.48 -9.87 -8.12
C ARG A 65 -15.20 -8.53 -8.79
N VAL A 66 -16.21 -7.91 -9.39
CA VAL A 66 -16.04 -6.59 -10.03
C VAL A 66 -15.59 -5.53 -9.02
N SER A 67 -16.14 -5.54 -7.81
CA SER A 67 -15.72 -4.65 -6.73
C SER A 67 -14.27 -4.89 -6.32
N ALA A 68 -13.85 -6.16 -6.20
CA ALA A 68 -12.49 -6.53 -5.85
C ALA A 68 -11.49 -6.11 -6.94
N ASP A 69 -11.81 -6.35 -8.21
CA ASP A 69 -10.98 -5.95 -9.36
C ASP A 69 -10.82 -4.42 -9.44
N LEU A 70 -11.90 -3.68 -9.21
CA LEU A 70 -11.86 -2.21 -9.18
C LEU A 70 -11.01 -1.70 -8.02
N ALA A 71 -11.22 -2.26 -6.81
CA ALA A 71 -10.44 -1.92 -5.64
C ALA A 71 -8.96 -2.18 -5.89
N HIS A 72 -8.62 -3.36 -6.42
CA HIS A 72 -7.25 -3.73 -6.77
C HIS A 72 -6.63 -2.77 -7.80
N THR A 73 -7.37 -2.39 -8.85
CA THR A 73 -6.89 -1.45 -9.87
C THR A 73 -6.61 -0.07 -9.29
N LEU A 74 -7.50 0.45 -8.44
CA LEU A 74 -7.30 1.74 -7.75
C LEU A 74 -6.10 1.68 -6.82
N GLN A 75 -5.97 0.58 -6.08
CA GLN A 75 -4.87 0.28 -5.17
C GLN A 75 -3.51 0.22 -5.90
N GLN A 76 -3.43 -0.42 -7.06
CA GLN A 76 -2.22 -0.44 -7.89
C GLN A 76 -1.82 0.96 -8.36
N GLY A 77 -2.80 1.83 -8.68
CA GLY A 77 -2.53 3.24 -9.00
C GLY A 77 -2.05 4.07 -7.80
N MET A 78 -2.21 3.57 -6.57
CA MET A 78 -1.76 4.22 -5.35
C MET A 78 -0.35 3.79 -4.94
N LEU A 79 0.17 2.69 -5.47
CA LEU A 79 1.55 2.25 -5.23
C LEU A 79 2.56 3.38 -5.53
N PRO A 80 3.69 3.41 -4.82
CA PRO A 80 4.73 4.39 -5.06
C PRO A 80 5.19 4.36 -6.53
N PRO A 81 5.33 5.52 -7.19
CA PRO A 81 5.71 5.57 -8.60
C PRO A 81 7.16 5.11 -8.79
N ALA A 82 7.47 4.63 -10.00
CA ALA A 82 8.87 4.48 -10.42
C ALA A 82 9.60 5.82 -10.30
N LEU A 83 10.77 5.82 -9.68
CA LEU A 83 11.56 7.04 -9.49
C LEU A 83 11.97 7.61 -10.85
N ARG A 84 11.77 8.91 -11.04
CA ARG A 84 12.33 9.60 -12.20
C ARG A 84 13.83 9.81 -11.97
N PRO A 85 14.69 9.53 -12.96
CA PRO A 85 16.12 9.76 -12.82
C PRO A 85 16.43 11.22 -12.47
N VAL A 86 17.34 11.42 -11.53
CA VAL A 86 17.88 12.74 -11.18
C VAL A 86 19.29 12.84 -11.77
N PRO A 87 19.52 13.66 -12.81
CA PRO A 87 20.84 13.73 -13.46
C PRO A 87 21.96 14.05 -12.47
N GLY A 88 22.99 13.19 -12.40
CA GLY A 88 24.11 13.35 -11.45
C GLY A 88 23.88 12.77 -10.06
N LEU A 89 22.78 12.03 -9.86
CA LEU A 89 22.46 11.33 -8.61
C LEU A 89 22.01 9.89 -8.93
N GLU A 90 22.48 8.93 -8.16
CA GLU A 90 21.95 7.57 -8.19
C GLU A 90 20.79 7.45 -7.21
N THR A 91 19.68 6.86 -7.66
CA THR A 91 18.45 6.78 -6.89
C THR A 91 17.88 5.38 -6.99
N ALA A 92 17.49 4.80 -5.87
CA ALA A 92 16.80 3.51 -5.84
C ALA A 92 15.72 3.53 -4.75
N ALA A 93 14.65 2.76 -4.96
CA ALA A 93 13.62 2.56 -3.97
C ALA A 93 13.11 1.12 -4.05
N ALA A 94 12.62 0.63 -2.92
CA ALA A 94 11.91 -0.63 -2.82
C ALA A 94 10.69 -0.46 -1.93
N TYR A 95 9.60 -1.13 -2.30
CA TYR A 95 8.42 -1.25 -1.48
C TYR A 95 8.13 -2.74 -1.30
N LEU A 96 8.13 -3.18 -0.04
CA LEU A 96 7.89 -4.56 0.38
C LEU A 96 6.57 -4.56 1.13
N PRO A 97 5.47 -5.03 0.51
CA PRO A 97 4.19 -5.02 1.17
C PRO A 97 4.16 -6.05 2.32
N ALA A 98 3.38 -5.76 3.35
CA ALA A 98 3.10 -6.75 4.39
C ALA A 98 2.42 -7.99 3.77
N SER A 99 2.78 -9.18 4.24
CA SER A 99 2.18 -10.43 3.76
C SER A 99 1.85 -11.32 4.95
N GLN A 100 0.56 -11.60 5.14
CA GLN A 100 0.08 -12.47 6.21
C GLN A 100 0.08 -13.95 5.84
N SER A 101 0.10 -14.32 4.54
CA SER A 101 0.29 -15.69 4.05
C SER A 101 0.46 -15.74 2.52
N ALA A 102 1.16 -16.77 2.03
CA ALA A 102 1.27 -17.07 0.60
C ALA A 102 -0.12 -17.39 0.01
N GLY A 103 -0.79 -16.40 -0.58
CA GLY A 103 -2.07 -16.58 -1.28
C GLY A 103 -3.17 -15.57 -0.93
N GLU A 104 -2.98 -14.70 0.05
CA GLU A 104 -3.95 -13.64 0.37
C GLU A 104 -3.69 -12.36 -0.42
N HIS A 105 -4.77 -11.60 -0.69
CA HIS A 105 -4.71 -10.33 -1.40
C HIS A 105 -3.77 -9.35 -0.68
N VAL A 106 -2.83 -8.78 -1.43
CA VAL A 106 -1.95 -7.70 -0.94
C VAL A 106 -2.83 -6.50 -0.61
N GLU A 107 -3.14 -6.30 0.67
CA GLU A 107 -3.75 -5.05 1.13
C GLU A 107 -2.76 -3.92 0.88
N VAL A 108 -3.27 -2.77 0.41
CA VAL A 108 -2.42 -1.58 0.24
C VAL A 108 -2.00 -1.07 1.60
N GLY A 109 -0.69 -0.99 1.80
CA GLY A 109 -0.06 -0.40 2.97
C GLY A 109 -0.17 1.12 3.02
N GLY A 110 0.12 1.67 4.20
CA GLY A 110 0.20 3.11 4.46
C GLY A 110 1.48 3.77 3.94
N ASP A 111 2.48 2.97 3.59
CA ASP A 111 3.79 3.40 3.13
C ASP A 111 3.76 4.03 1.73
N PHE A 112 4.42 5.17 1.58
CA PHE A 112 4.67 5.78 0.29
C PHE A 112 6.00 6.52 0.20
N TYR A 113 6.44 6.73 -1.04
CA TYR A 113 7.51 7.65 -1.36
C TYR A 113 7.25 8.38 -2.67
N ASP A 114 7.90 9.53 -2.86
CA ASP A 114 8.01 10.22 -4.16
C ASP A 114 9.35 10.95 -4.23
N LEU A 115 9.88 11.06 -5.45
CA LEU A 115 11.08 11.83 -5.79
C LEU A 115 10.77 12.66 -7.03
N PHE A 116 10.83 13.98 -6.88
CA PHE A 116 10.37 14.89 -7.92
C PHE A 116 11.18 16.18 -7.95
N ARG A 117 11.18 16.85 -9.10
CA ARG A 117 11.78 18.17 -9.23
C ARG A 117 10.82 19.21 -8.65
N THR A 118 11.30 20.07 -7.76
CA THR A 118 10.51 21.21 -7.27
C THR A 118 10.51 22.33 -8.32
N ARG A 119 9.79 23.42 -8.04
CA ARG A 119 9.99 24.67 -8.81
C ARG A 119 11.45 25.12 -8.66
N GLY A 120 12.13 25.41 -9.77
CA GLY A 120 13.55 25.82 -9.79
C GLY A 120 14.55 24.66 -9.97
N ALA A 121 15.72 24.77 -9.31
CA ALA A 121 16.84 23.83 -9.43
C ALA A 121 16.95 22.83 -8.26
N HIS A 122 15.88 22.64 -7.48
CA HIS A 122 15.84 21.73 -6.35
C HIS A 122 15.00 20.49 -6.65
N PHE A 123 15.21 19.46 -5.85
CA PHE A 123 14.48 18.21 -5.84
C PHE A 123 13.88 18.01 -4.46
N GLY A 124 12.68 17.45 -4.43
CA GLY A 124 11.98 17.03 -3.23
C GLY A 124 11.97 15.51 -3.17
N ALA A 125 12.27 14.95 -2.01
CA ALA A 125 12.02 13.54 -1.72
C ALA A 125 11.17 13.44 -0.46
N VAL A 126 10.12 12.63 -0.53
CA VAL A 126 9.24 12.34 0.60
C VAL A 126 9.15 10.84 0.79
N LEU A 127 9.12 10.41 2.04
CA LEU A 127 8.78 9.05 2.43
C LEU A 127 7.93 9.13 3.70
N GLY A 128 6.89 8.33 3.81
CA GLY A 128 6.01 8.36 4.96
C GLY A 128 5.15 7.11 5.06
N ASP A 129 4.54 6.95 6.23
CA ASP A 129 3.66 5.84 6.58
C ASP A 129 2.39 6.37 7.26
N VAL A 130 1.25 6.06 6.64
CA VAL A 130 -0.07 6.32 7.18
C VAL A 130 -0.52 5.15 8.05
N CYS A 131 -0.87 5.43 9.31
CA CYS A 131 -1.37 4.40 10.20
C CYS A 131 -2.60 3.66 9.65
N GLY A 132 -2.51 2.33 9.61
CA GLY A 132 -3.56 1.45 9.15
C GLY A 132 -3.35 0.98 7.71
N LYS A 133 -4.28 0.17 7.22
CA LYS A 133 -4.20 -0.45 5.89
C LYS A 133 -5.52 -0.32 5.14
N GLY A 134 -5.49 -0.64 3.86
CA GLY A 134 -6.67 -0.65 3.01
C GLY A 134 -7.03 0.72 2.43
N VAL A 135 -8.27 0.85 1.98
CA VAL A 135 -8.70 1.95 1.11
C VAL A 135 -8.58 3.33 1.77
N GLU A 136 -8.89 3.46 3.05
CA GLU A 136 -8.78 4.73 3.79
C GLU A 136 -7.33 5.21 3.92
N ALA A 137 -6.42 4.31 4.30
CA ALA A 137 -5.00 4.61 4.40
C ALA A 137 -4.41 5.00 3.04
N ALA A 138 -4.84 4.32 1.97
CA ALA A 138 -4.43 4.60 0.62
C ALA A 138 -4.94 5.98 0.11
N GLN A 139 -6.14 6.41 0.50
CA GLN A 139 -6.66 7.75 0.22
C GLN A 139 -5.81 8.84 0.89
N VAL A 140 -5.51 8.69 2.17
CA VAL A 140 -4.67 9.63 2.93
C VAL A 140 -3.25 9.68 2.33
N THR A 141 -2.71 8.52 1.96
CA THR A 141 -1.42 8.39 1.27
C THR A 141 -1.38 9.19 -0.03
N ALA A 142 -2.38 9.00 -0.90
CA ALA A 142 -2.46 9.72 -2.16
C ALA A 142 -2.57 11.24 -1.94
N MET A 143 -3.44 11.67 -1.04
CA MET A 143 -3.58 13.08 -0.69
C MET A 143 -2.26 13.65 -0.15
N ALA A 144 -1.60 12.98 0.79
CA ALA A 144 -0.35 13.46 1.37
C ALA A 144 0.73 13.62 0.30
N ARG A 145 0.94 12.58 -0.52
CA ARG A 145 1.90 12.58 -1.63
C ARG A 145 1.67 13.74 -2.60
N TYR A 146 0.44 13.95 -3.06
CA TYR A 146 0.14 15.02 -4.02
C TYR A 146 0.13 16.42 -3.40
N THR A 147 -0.25 16.55 -2.13
CA THR A 147 -0.17 17.82 -1.38
C THR A 147 1.28 18.26 -1.27
N VAL A 148 2.16 17.35 -0.82
CA VAL A 148 3.61 17.60 -0.73
C VAL A 148 4.16 18.03 -2.07
N ARG A 149 3.81 17.30 -3.15
CA ARG A 149 4.29 17.60 -4.50
C ARG A 149 3.81 18.96 -5.03
N ALA A 150 2.55 19.34 -4.77
CA ALA A 150 1.98 20.60 -5.24
C ALA A 150 2.57 21.83 -4.52
N ASP A 151 2.83 21.67 -3.23
CA ASP A 151 3.29 22.72 -2.31
C ASP A 151 4.82 22.83 -2.23
N ALA A 152 5.55 21.85 -2.76
CA ALA A 152 7.00 21.86 -2.80
C ALA A 152 7.57 23.03 -3.61
N ASP A 153 8.20 23.96 -2.90
CA ASP A 153 8.98 25.07 -3.43
C ASP A 153 10.46 24.91 -3.05
N ALA A 154 11.37 25.32 -3.94
CA ALA A 154 12.81 25.34 -3.71
C ALA A 154 13.24 26.09 -2.44
N HIS A 155 12.49 27.12 -2.03
CA HIS A 155 12.83 27.93 -0.86
C HIS A 155 12.03 27.57 0.39
N ALA A 156 11.05 26.67 0.27
CA ALA A 156 10.22 26.27 1.39
C ALA A 156 11.03 25.46 2.41
N SER A 157 10.82 25.81 3.69
CA SER A 157 11.25 25.00 4.83
C SER A 157 10.54 23.63 4.78
N PRO A 158 11.28 22.50 4.85
CA PRO A 158 10.67 21.19 5.02
C PRO A 158 9.68 21.10 6.18
N ALA A 159 10.02 21.65 7.34
CA ALA A 159 9.11 21.73 8.48
C ALA A 159 7.87 22.56 8.14
N GLY A 160 8.02 23.68 7.43
CA GLY A 160 6.90 24.50 6.95
C GLY A 160 5.96 23.75 6.01
N LEU A 161 6.48 22.93 5.10
CA LEU A 161 5.68 22.08 4.22
C LEU A 161 4.92 21.01 5.01
N LEU A 162 5.58 20.33 5.95
CA LEU A 162 4.92 19.32 6.79
C LEU A 162 3.84 19.93 7.70
N ARG A 163 3.99 21.20 8.14
CA ARG A 163 2.91 21.94 8.84
C ARG A 163 1.70 22.16 7.94
N ARG A 164 1.89 22.55 6.68
CA ARG A 164 0.79 22.71 5.72
C ARG A 164 0.12 21.38 5.39
N LEU A 165 0.90 20.31 5.27
CA LEU A 165 0.36 18.96 5.15
C LEU A 165 -0.52 18.59 6.35
N ASN A 166 -0.09 18.87 7.58
CA ASN A 166 -0.91 18.65 8.77
C ASN A 166 -2.23 19.41 8.72
N THR A 167 -2.20 20.69 8.32
CA THR A 167 -3.42 21.48 8.15
C THR A 167 -4.37 20.82 7.14
N ALA A 168 -3.87 20.41 5.97
CA ALA A 168 -4.68 19.75 4.94
C ALA A 168 -5.27 18.40 5.42
N MET A 169 -4.49 17.60 6.15
CA MET A 169 -4.97 16.34 6.75
C MET A 169 -6.12 16.59 7.73
N ARG A 170 -6.00 17.63 8.57
CA ARG A 170 -7.02 17.97 9.56
C ARG A 170 -8.28 18.56 8.95
N GLU A 171 -8.15 19.38 7.91
CA GLU A 171 -9.29 19.92 7.15
C GLU A 171 -10.13 18.81 6.50
N GLN A 172 -9.47 17.75 6.04
CA GLN A 172 -10.13 16.56 5.50
C GLN A 172 -10.68 15.61 6.57
N LYS A 173 -10.52 15.96 7.86
CA LYS A 173 -10.89 15.12 9.01
C LYS A 173 -10.36 13.70 8.87
N ALA A 174 -9.11 13.56 8.41
CA ALA A 174 -8.48 12.26 8.35
C ALA A 174 -8.45 11.66 9.77
N GLU A 175 -9.11 10.52 9.98
CA GLU A 175 -9.09 9.78 11.25
C GLU A 175 -7.77 9.02 11.48
N ARG A 176 -6.77 9.26 10.62
CA ARG A 176 -5.47 8.59 10.60
C ARG A 176 -4.35 9.59 10.84
N PHE A 177 -3.27 9.09 11.43
CA PHE A 177 -2.02 9.84 11.57
C PHE A 177 -1.00 9.39 10.54
N LEU A 178 -0.01 10.24 10.28
CA LEU A 178 1.04 10.03 9.29
C LEU A 178 2.41 10.31 9.93
N THR A 179 3.33 9.35 9.80
CA THR A 179 4.76 9.63 9.95
C THR A 179 5.32 10.03 8.60
N ALA A 180 6.18 11.05 8.54
CA ALA A 180 6.81 11.43 7.27
C ALA A 180 8.20 12.06 7.46
N VAL A 181 9.07 11.80 6.50
CA VAL A 181 10.27 12.59 6.25
C VAL A 181 10.10 13.31 4.92
N TYR A 182 10.43 14.60 4.90
CA TYR A 182 10.55 15.37 3.67
C TYR A 182 11.93 16.00 3.58
N THR A 183 12.54 15.88 2.41
CA THR A 183 13.83 16.50 2.08
C THR A 183 13.67 17.40 0.87
N THR A 184 14.36 18.55 0.90
CA THR A 184 14.58 19.41 -0.26
C THR A 184 16.07 19.61 -0.46
N PHE A 185 16.55 19.36 -1.67
CA PHE A 185 17.98 19.39 -1.95
C PHE A 185 18.28 19.86 -3.36
N ARG A 186 19.55 20.19 -3.59
CA ARG A 186 20.10 20.47 -4.92
C ARG A 186 21.44 19.80 -5.07
N LEU A 187 21.80 19.51 -6.32
CA LEU A 187 23.16 19.13 -6.66
C LEU A 187 24.06 20.35 -6.68
N THR A 188 25.29 20.15 -6.26
CA THR A 188 26.36 21.14 -6.18
C THR A 188 27.63 20.52 -6.76
N PRO A 189 28.65 21.32 -7.13
CA PRO A 189 29.93 20.76 -7.54
C PRO A 189 30.55 19.82 -6.50
N ALA A 190 30.27 20.04 -5.21
CA ALA A 190 30.80 19.25 -4.10
C ALA A 190 29.95 18.00 -3.74
N GLY A 191 28.90 17.69 -4.51
CA GLY A 191 27.95 16.61 -4.23
C GLY A 191 26.54 17.15 -4.05
N LEU A 192 25.86 16.83 -2.95
CA LEU A 192 24.48 17.24 -2.70
C LEU A 192 24.38 18.07 -1.42
N ALA A 193 23.55 19.11 -1.43
CA ALA A 193 23.23 19.90 -0.24
C ALA A 193 21.72 20.11 -0.11
N GLY A 194 21.20 19.97 1.10
CA GLY A 194 19.76 20.05 1.34
C GLY A 194 19.37 20.34 2.78
N ARG A 195 18.05 20.30 3.00
CA ARG A 195 17.38 20.34 4.29
C ARG A 195 16.39 19.20 4.38
N LEU A 196 16.15 18.69 5.57
CA LEU A 196 15.08 17.76 5.86
C LEU A 196 14.34 18.14 7.13
N ALA A 197 13.13 17.60 7.28
CA ALA A 197 12.40 17.58 8.54
C ALA A 197 11.74 16.20 8.70
N LEU A 198 11.65 15.76 9.96
CA LEU A 198 10.97 14.53 10.35
C LEU A 198 9.69 14.90 11.10
N ALA A 199 8.60 14.21 10.80
CA ALA A 199 7.33 14.28 11.51
C ALA A 199 6.96 12.88 11.99
N GLY A 200 7.27 12.55 13.24
CA GLY A 200 7.09 11.22 13.84
C GLY A 200 7.92 10.09 13.22
N HIS A 201 8.65 10.37 12.13
CA HIS A 201 9.35 9.38 11.32
C HIS A 201 10.74 9.04 11.88
N PRO A 202 11.25 7.81 11.69
CA PRO A 202 12.61 7.44 12.07
C PRO A 202 13.68 8.37 11.48
N PRO A 203 14.80 8.60 12.19
CA PRO A 203 15.91 9.38 11.65
C PRO A 203 16.46 8.75 10.36
N ALA A 204 16.70 9.57 9.34
CA ALA A 204 17.33 9.08 8.12
C ALA A 204 18.76 8.60 8.40
N LEU A 205 19.26 7.65 7.60
CA LEU A 205 20.64 7.16 7.72
C LEU A 205 21.51 7.73 6.62
N VAL A 206 22.66 8.29 6.99
CA VAL A 206 23.71 8.67 6.05
C VAL A 206 24.86 7.69 6.15
N ARG A 207 25.06 6.93 5.10
CA ARG A 207 26.27 6.13 4.90
C ARG A 207 27.32 6.99 4.21
N ARG A 208 28.45 7.19 4.87
CA ARG A 208 29.61 7.89 4.31
C ARG A 208 30.38 6.99 3.36
N ALA A 209 31.18 7.60 2.49
CA ALA A 209 32.04 6.88 1.55
C ALA A 209 33.00 5.89 2.24
N ASP A 210 33.39 6.16 3.49
CA ASP A 210 34.23 5.28 4.33
C ASP A 210 33.47 4.11 4.99
N GLY A 211 32.16 3.99 4.73
CA GLY A 211 31.29 2.96 5.31
C GLY A 211 30.67 3.33 6.67
N ARG A 212 31.07 4.46 7.29
CA ARG A 212 30.46 4.91 8.55
C ARG A 212 29.01 5.32 8.31
N VAL A 213 28.11 4.85 9.16
CA VAL A 213 26.68 5.25 9.16
C VAL A 213 26.42 6.22 10.30
N VAL A 214 25.70 7.32 10.00
CA VAL A 214 25.26 8.30 10.99
C VAL A 214 23.77 8.60 10.81
N GLN A 215 23.05 8.78 11.92
CA GLN A 215 21.67 9.25 11.88
C GLN A 215 21.60 10.73 11.51
N LEU A 216 20.54 11.10 10.81
CA LEU A 216 20.30 12.43 10.29
C LEU A 216 18.84 12.84 10.53
N GLY A 217 18.67 13.95 11.23
CA GLY A 217 17.37 14.55 11.54
C GLY A 217 17.12 14.65 13.03
N THR A 218 16.10 15.43 13.37
CA THR A 218 15.64 15.61 14.75
C THR A 218 14.21 15.07 14.82
N PRO A 219 13.88 14.19 15.79
CA PRO A 219 12.52 13.71 15.97
C PRO A 219 11.52 14.87 16.07
N GLY A 220 10.38 14.73 15.39
CA GLY A 220 9.33 15.73 15.35
C GLY A 220 7.95 15.13 15.60
N SER A 221 6.94 15.99 15.72
CA SER A 221 5.55 15.60 15.95
C SER A 221 4.94 14.79 14.80
N LEU A 222 4.09 13.81 15.12
CA LEU A 222 3.23 13.09 14.16
C LEU A 222 2.24 14.07 13.48
N LEU A 223 1.88 13.79 12.22
CA LEU A 223 0.88 14.59 11.49
C LEU A 223 -0.53 13.98 11.61
N GLY A 224 -1.55 14.82 11.48
CA GLY A 224 -2.97 14.44 11.49
C GLY A 224 -3.64 14.51 12.86
N VAL A 225 -2.87 14.52 13.95
CA VAL A 225 -3.42 14.43 15.33
C VAL A 225 -3.24 15.72 16.13
N LEU A 226 -2.05 16.32 16.08
CA LEU A 226 -1.68 17.44 16.94
C LEU A 226 -1.96 18.79 16.28
N ASP A 227 -2.51 19.72 17.07
CA ASP A 227 -2.72 21.11 16.66
C ASP A 227 -1.39 21.86 16.53
N GLU A 228 -0.53 21.71 17.54
CA GLU A 228 0.79 22.33 17.59
C GLU A 228 1.88 21.30 17.30
N LEU A 229 2.64 21.54 16.23
CA LEU A 229 3.71 20.64 15.79
C LEU A 229 5.08 21.17 16.21
N SER A 230 5.92 20.30 16.77
CA SER A 230 7.36 20.50 16.89
C SER A 230 8.06 19.87 15.71
N LEU A 231 8.54 20.70 14.77
CA LEU A 231 9.22 20.27 13.55
C LEU A 231 10.43 21.18 13.32
N THR A 232 11.57 20.57 12.99
CA THR A 232 12.86 21.26 12.85
C THR A 232 13.48 20.98 11.49
N ASP A 233 13.95 22.04 10.82
CA ASP A 233 14.75 21.93 9.60
C ASP A 233 16.20 21.57 9.94
N VAL A 234 16.66 20.41 9.50
CA VAL A 234 18.05 19.97 9.64
C VAL A 234 18.75 20.07 8.30
N ARG A 235 19.87 20.80 8.25
CA ARG A 235 20.70 20.91 7.05
C ARG A 235 21.61 19.70 6.92
N PHE A 236 21.81 19.23 5.69
CA PHE A 236 22.71 18.12 5.40
C PHE A 236 23.48 18.30 4.10
N ARG A 237 24.58 17.56 4.00
CA ARG A 237 25.41 17.46 2.79
C ARG A 237 25.84 16.01 2.60
N LEU A 238 25.88 15.61 1.33
CA LEU A 238 26.44 14.33 0.89
C LEU A 238 27.60 14.64 -0.05
N ALA A 239 28.78 14.15 0.31
CA ALA A 239 29.96 14.18 -0.55
C ALA A 239 29.89 13.05 -1.60
N PRO A 240 30.72 13.07 -2.66
CA PRO A 240 30.84 11.93 -3.57
C PRO A 240 31.09 10.62 -2.81
N GLY A 241 30.30 9.58 -3.13
CA GLY A 241 30.31 8.28 -2.46
C GLY A 241 29.36 8.16 -1.27
N ASP A 242 28.87 9.28 -0.70
CA ASP A 242 27.89 9.25 0.39
C ASP A 242 26.50 8.84 -0.14
N LEU A 243 25.72 8.18 0.72
CA LEU A 243 24.34 7.76 0.47
C LEU A 243 23.45 8.19 1.63
N LEU A 244 22.30 8.78 1.31
CA LEU A 244 21.19 9.01 2.23
C LEU A 244 20.12 7.93 2.02
N LEU A 245 19.72 7.28 3.10
CA LEU A 245 18.64 6.29 3.14
C LEU A 245 17.49 6.83 3.98
N LEU A 246 16.31 6.90 3.38
CA LEU A 246 15.03 7.08 4.05
C LEU A 246 14.34 5.71 4.11
N TYR A 247 13.67 5.41 5.23
CA TYR A 247 13.06 4.11 5.46
C TYR A 247 11.86 4.22 6.39
N THR A 248 10.83 3.39 6.20
CA THR A 248 9.74 3.23 7.16
C THR A 248 10.12 2.26 8.28
N ASP A 249 9.40 2.33 9.40
CA ASP A 249 9.65 1.52 10.59
C ASP A 249 9.56 0.01 10.35
N GLY A 250 8.81 -0.46 9.34
CA GLY A 250 8.86 -1.85 8.90
C GLY A 250 10.27 -2.38 8.61
N ALA A 251 11.23 -1.51 8.27
CA ALA A 251 12.64 -1.89 8.09
C ALA A 251 13.41 -2.14 9.40
N CYS A 252 12.93 -1.63 10.53
CA CYS A 252 13.54 -1.78 11.85
C CYS A 252 12.60 -2.45 12.88
N GLU A 253 11.42 -2.90 12.43
CA GLU A 253 10.47 -3.68 13.22
C GLU A 253 10.17 -5.06 12.63
N ALA A 254 10.98 -5.51 11.67
CA ALA A 254 10.81 -6.80 11.03
C ALA A 254 11.04 -7.94 12.03
N ARG A 255 10.02 -8.77 12.21
CA ARG A 255 10.06 -9.89 13.16
C ARG A 255 10.47 -11.19 12.45
N PRO A 256 11.22 -12.06 13.13
CA PRO A 256 11.59 -13.36 12.58
C PRO A 256 10.36 -14.28 12.48
N PRO A 257 10.40 -15.30 11.62
CA PRO A 257 9.32 -16.27 11.51
C PRO A 257 9.11 -16.98 12.85
N ARG A 258 7.83 -17.21 13.19
CA ARG A 258 7.47 -17.99 14.39
C ARG A 258 7.79 -19.47 14.16
N VAL A 259 9.02 -19.87 14.45
CA VAL A 259 9.47 -21.27 14.43
C VAL A 259 9.56 -21.81 15.85
N ALA A 260 9.28 -23.10 16.05
CA ALA A 260 9.52 -23.77 17.33
C ALA A 260 11.02 -23.77 17.65
N GLY A 261 11.46 -22.85 18.51
CA GLY A 261 12.86 -22.62 18.87
C GLY A 261 13.01 -21.38 19.77
N PRO A 262 14.24 -21.05 20.21
CA PRO A 262 14.48 -19.82 20.96
C PRO A 262 14.08 -18.60 20.12
N ALA A 263 13.38 -17.65 20.74
CA ALA A 263 12.94 -16.43 20.08
C ALA A 263 14.15 -15.66 19.53
N GLN A 264 14.20 -15.50 18.22
CA GLN A 264 15.16 -14.58 17.60
C GLN A 264 14.72 -13.13 17.90
N PRO A 265 15.66 -12.20 18.13
CA PRO A 265 15.32 -10.80 18.29
C PRO A 265 14.76 -10.23 16.99
N MET A 266 14.04 -9.12 17.11
CA MET A 266 13.58 -8.32 15.97
C MET A 266 14.78 -7.69 15.26
N PHE A 267 14.70 -7.55 13.94
CA PHE A 267 15.68 -6.78 13.17
C PHE A 267 15.50 -5.31 13.48
N ASP A 268 16.45 -4.71 14.21
CA ASP A 268 16.32 -3.36 14.75
C ASP A 268 17.10 -2.29 13.96
N ASP A 269 17.07 -1.04 14.43
CA ASP A 269 17.83 0.07 13.83
C ASP A 269 19.34 -0.20 13.75
N ALA A 270 19.91 -0.94 14.70
CA ALA A 270 21.34 -1.25 14.72
C ALA A 270 21.69 -2.31 13.66
N ASP A 271 20.80 -3.29 13.45
CA ASP A 271 20.93 -4.26 12.36
C ASP A 271 20.79 -3.60 10.98
N LEU A 272 19.85 -2.67 10.83
CA LEU A 272 19.69 -1.87 9.61
C LEU A 272 20.96 -1.04 9.32
N ALA A 273 21.45 -0.30 10.32
CA ALA A 273 22.66 0.50 10.18
C ALA A 273 23.90 -0.34 9.87
N ARG A 274 24.03 -1.52 10.47
CA ARG A 274 25.15 -2.45 10.20
C ARG A 274 25.09 -3.02 8.80
N THR A 275 23.89 -3.39 8.34
CA THR A 275 23.68 -3.88 6.97
C THR A 275 24.01 -2.78 5.96
N LEU A 276 23.55 -1.56 6.22
CA LEU A 276 23.86 -0.39 5.39
C LEU A 276 25.37 -0.07 5.37
N ALA A 277 26.07 -0.16 6.49
CA ALA A 277 27.52 0.02 6.54
C ALA A 277 28.25 -1.00 5.64
N GLY A 278 27.76 -2.25 5.63
CA GLY A 278 28.28 -3.34 4.81
C GLY A 278 28.11 -3.15 3.31
N THR A 279 27.29 -2.20 2.84
CA THR A 279 27.12 -1.94 1.40
C THR A 279 28.15 -0.98 0.83
N HIS A 280 29.13 -0.49 1.61
CA HIS A 280 30.14 0.47 1.17
C HIS A 280 30.71 0.13 -0.23
N GLY A 281 30.82 1.14 -1.10
CA GLY A 281 31.22 0.96 -2.50
C GLY A 281 30.10 0.56 -3.47
N LEU A 282 28.99 -0.02 -3.00
CA LEU A 282 27.82 -0.31 -3.84
C LEU A 282 27.08 0.98 -4.26
N ASP A 283 26.48 0.92 -5.44
CA ASP A 283 25.54 1.92 -5.95
C ASP A 283 24.22 1.92 -5.16
N ALA A 284 23.32 2.86 -5.48
CA ALA A 284 22.03 2.96 -4.80
C ALA A 284 21.17 1.69 -4.96
N GLY A 285 21.13 1.09 -6.16
CA GLY A 285 20.30 -0.07 -6.48
C GLY A 285 20.77 -1.30 -5.72
N ALA A 286 22.04 -1.66 -5.86
CA ALA A 286 22.64 -2.79 -5.16
C ALA A 286 22.60 -2.62 -3.63
N THR A 287 22.64 -1.38 -3.12
CA THR A 287 22.42 -1.10 -1.70
C THR A 287 21.00 -1.48 -1.28
N VAL A 288 19.98 -1.00 -2.00
CA VAL A 288 18.57 -1.33 -1.71
C VAL A 288 18.32 -2.84 -1.83
N ASP A 289 18.81 -3.49 -2.88
CA ASP A 289 18.69 -4.93 -3.07
C ASP A 289 19.28 -5.71 -1.88
N ARG A 290 20.44 -5.26 -1.37
CA ARG A 290 21.09 -5.89 -0.22
C ARG A 290 20.28 -5.73 1.06
N LEU A 291 19.67 -4.56 1.29
CA LEU A 291 18.79 -4.31 2.44
C LEU A 291 17.52 -5.17 2.35
N THR A 292 16.88 -5.18 1.20
CA THR A 292 15.70 -6.02 0.94
C THR A 292 16.01 -7.51 1.14
N ALA A 293 17.14 -7.99 0.63
CA ALA A 293 17.56 -9.38 0.80
C ALA A 293 17.85 -9.73 2.27
N ALA A 294 18.43 -8.80 3.04
CA ALA A 294 18.67 -8.99 4.47
C ALA A 294 17.37 -9.09 5.27
N LEU A 295 16.40 -8.20 5.00
CA LEU A 295 15.06 -8.29 5.59
C LEU A 295 14.38 -9.60 5.21
N ALA A 296 14.32 -9.94 3.92
CA ALA A 296 13.70 -11.17 3.43
C ALA A 296 14.28 -12.43 4.09
N ALA A 297 15.60 -12.47 4.27
CA ALA A 297 16.28 -13.56 4.97
C ALA A 297 15.92 -13.60 6.47
N HIS A 298 15.74 -12.45 7.12
CA HIS A 298 15.38 -12.37 8.53
C HIS A 298 13.95 -12.84 8.79
N HIS A 299 12.99 -12.39 7.98
CA HIS A 299 11.57 -12.64 8.21
C HIS A 299 11.03 -13.90 7.49
N GLY A 300 11.85 -14.55 6.65
CA GLY A 300 11.59 -15.89 6.10
C GLY A 300 10.33 -15.98 5.22
N GLY A 301 10.00 -14.90 4.51
CA GLY A 301 8.84 -14.83 3.61
C GLY A 301 7.54 -14.33 4.26
N TRP A 302 7.53 -14.04 5.56
CA TRP A 302 6.41 -13.38 6.25
C TRP A 302 6.78 -11.94 6.62
N ALA A 303 5.96 -10.94 6.29
CA ALA A 303 6.25 -9.55 6.64
C ALA A 303 5.16 -9.01 7.58
N SER A 304 5.58 -8.60 8.79
CA SER A 304 4.67 -8.04 9.82
C SER A 304 4.06 -6.72 9.40
N ASP A 305 4.83 -5.92 8.69
CA ASP A 305 4.42 -4.60 8.23
C ASP A 305 4.96 -4.27 6.84
N ASP A 306 4.41 -3.22 6.28
CA ASP A 306 4.89 -2.63 5.03
C ASP A 306 6.27 -2.03 5.23
N THR A 307 7.12 -2.09 4.22
CA THR A 307 8.45 -1.48 4.29
C THR A 307 8.76 -0.74 3.00
N ALA A 308 9.14 0.52 3.11
CA ALA A 308 9.61 1.32 2.02
C ALA A 308 11.05 1.80 2.26
N PHE A 309 11.86 1.77 1.21
CA PHE A 309 13.18 2.37 1.16
C PHE A 309 13.26 3.41 0.06
N LEU A 310 13.97 4.52 0.32
CA LEU A 310 14.39 5.47 -0.69
C LEU A 310 15.85 5.86 -0.46
N ALA A 311 16.71 5.47 -1.40
CA ALA A 311 18.14 5.73 -1.36
C ALA A 311 18.53 6.82 -2.38
N LEU A 312 19.30 7.80 -1.92
CA LEU A 312 19.90 8.88 -2.72
C LEU A 312 21.42 8.82 -2.55
N ARG A 313 22.16 8.43 -3.59
CA ARG A 313 23.62 8.33 -3.57
C ARG A 313 24.24 9.33 -4.52
N VAL A 314 25.24 10.06 -4.02
CA VAL A 314 26.11 10.87 -4.87
C VAL A 314 27.18 9.94 -5.45
N PRO A 315 27.27 9.77 -6.79
CA PRO A 315 28.30 8.94 -7.39
C PRO A 315 29.70 9.36 -6.94
N ALA A 316 30.59 8.40 -6.73
CA ALA A 316 32.00 8.70 -6.51
C ALA A 316 32.54 9.42 -7.74
N ARG A 317 33.46 10.38 -7.54
CA ARG A 317 34.20 10.94 -8.68
C ARG A 317 35.15 9.86 -9.22
N PRO A 318 35.25 9.68 -10.54
CA PRO A 318 36.22 8.79 -11.14
C PRO A 318 37.66 9.22 -10.82
#